data_AF-A0A8T9SA67-F1
#
_entry.id   AF-A0A8T9SA67-F1
#
_cell.length_a   1.000
_cell.length_b   1.000
_cell.length_c   1.000
_cell.angle_alpha   90.00
_cell.angle_beta   90.00
_cell.angle_gamma   90.00
#
_symmetry.space_group_name_H-M   'P 1'
#
loop_
_entity.id
_entity.type
_entity.pdbx_description
1 polymer ?
#
loop_
_entity_poly.entity_id
_entity_poly.type
_entity_poly.pdbx_seq_one_letter_code
_entity_poly.pdbx_strand_id
1 'polypeptide(L)'
;MAASSGYAQTTSSIEVPAKAAAKLERVLKQTQEAVVIGKRAETLPVEARPMLNRILAQSTADFLAVTSQSPSKEAYFKIVDAGLNRLNPMAKSLEDRQQVAAYYEDLLDIVGIDSSDGRLPAFVENNPVAAKQ
;
A
#
# COMPACT_ATOMS: atom_id res chain seq x y z
N MET A 1 20.56 -24.37 -35.39
CA MET A 1 20.48 -24.56 -33.91
C MET A 1 21.01 -23.30 -33.23
N ALA A 2 20.59 -23.05 -31.98
CA ALA A 2 20.77 -21.85 -31.15
C ALA A 2 19.67 -20.77 -31.38
N ALA A 3 18.46 -20.98 -30.83
CA ALA A 3 18.04 -20.80 -29.44
C ALA A 3 17.79 -19.31 -29.09
N SER A 4 16.53 -18.94 -29.30
CA SER A 4 15.89 -17.70 -28.90
C SER A 4 15.90 -17.55 -27.38
N SER A 5 16.63 -16.58 -26.84
CA SER A 5 16.39 -16.08 -25.48
C SER A 5 15.70 -14.73 -25.61
N GLY A 6 14.42 -14.80 -25.93
CA GLY A 6 13.51 -13.68 -25.71
C GLY A 6 13.42 -13.48 -24.20
N TYR A 7 13.98 -12.37 -23.71
CA TYR A 7 13.66 -11.85 -22.40
C TYR A 7 12.19 -11.41 -22.46
N ALA A 8 11.28 -12.37 -22.25
CA ALA A 8 9.94 -12.05 -21.79
C ALA A 8 10.14 -11.43 -20.41
N GLN A 9 10.19 -10.10 -20.34
CA GLN A 9 9.81 -9.42 -19.11
C GLN A 9 8.38 -9.86 -18.87
N THR A 10 8.22 -10.86 -18.02
CA THR A 10 6.92 -11.28 -17.53
C THR A 10 6.41 -10.11 -16.69
N THR A 11 5.65 -9.23 -17.32
CA THR A 11 4.62 -8.41 -16.67
C THR A 11 3.63 -9.39 -16.04
N SER A 12 4.08 -10.02 -14.97
CA SER A 12 3.45 -11.20 -14.38
C SER A 12 2.21 -10.69 -13.68
N SER A 13 1.05 -10.88 -14.31
CA SER A 13 -0.21 -10.76 -13.57
C SER A 13 -0.09 -11.62 -12.34
N ILE A 14 -0.31 -11.04 -11.17
CA ILE A 14 -0.29 -11.80 -9.93
C ILE A 14 -1.62 -12.52 -9.76
N GLU A 15 -1.57 -13.74 -9.24
CA GLU A 15 -2.77 -14.44 -8.80
C GLU A 15 -3.28 -13.79 -7.52
N VAL A 16 -4.17 -12.81 -7.67
CA VAL A 16 -4.81 -12.17 -6.52
C VAL A 16 -5.78 -13.16 -5.87
N PRO A 17 -5.75 -13.33 -4.53
CA PRO A 17 -6.69 -14.19 -3.84
C PRO A 17 -8.15 -13.80 -4.15
N ALA A 18 -9.03 -14.77 -4.39
CA ALA A 18 -10.45 -14.50 -4.71
C ALA A 18 -11.19 -13.70 -3.62
N LYS A 19 -10.68 -13.71 -2.38
CA LYS A 19 -11.22 -12.94 -1.24
C LYS A 19 -10.58 -11.55 -1.09
N ALA A 20 -9.58 -11.21 -1.90
CA ALA A 20 -8.84 -9.96 -1.77
C ALA A 20 -9.74 -8.75 -1.96
N ALA A 21 -10.55 -8.72 -3.03
CA ALA A 21 -11.49 -7.64 -3.29
C ALA A 21 -12.43 -7.41 -2.10
N ALA A 22 -13.06 -8.46 -1.58
CA ALA A 22 -13.96 -8.36 -0.42
C ALA A 22 -13.25 -7.89 0.86
N LYS A 23 -11.98 -8.29 1.07
CA LYS A 23 -11.15 -7.81 2.18
C LYS A 23 -10.78 -6.33 2.00
N LEU A 24 -10.36 -5.92 0.79
CA LEU A 24 -10.06 -4.52 0.45
C LEU A 24 -11.29 -3.63 0.62
N GLU A 25 -12.48 -4.08 0.22
CA GLU A 25 -13.74 -3.36 0.45
C GLU A 25 -14.04 -3.19 1.94
N ARG A 26 -13.78 -4.22 2.75
CA ARG A 26 -13.93 -4.12 4.20
C ARG A 26 -12.94 -3.12 4.79
N VAL A 27 -11.67 -3.18 4.39
CA VAL A 27 -10.65 -2.23 4.84
C VAL A 27 -11.01 -0.81 4.41
N LEU A 28 -11.49 -0.61 3.18
CA LEU A 28 -11.92 0.68 2.66
C LEU A 28 -13.08 1.25 3.47
N LYS A 29 -14.13 0.45 3.72
CA LYS A 29 -15.26 0.84 4.55
C LYS A 29 -14.80 1.20 5.97
N GLN A 30 -13.95 0.38 6.58
CA GLN A 30 -13.40 0.67 7.89
C GLN A 30 -12.54 1.94 7.92
N THR A 31 -11.73 2.21 6.88
CA THR A 31 -10.95 3.45 6.77
C THR A 31 -11.88 4.65 6.61
N GLN A 32 -12.93 4.54 5.80
CA GLN A 32 -13.93 5.59 5.60
C GLN A 32 -14.78 5.84 6.85
N GLU A 33 -15.19 4.79 7.56
CA GLU A 33 -15.93 4.89 8.82
C GLU A 33 -15.03 5.42 9.94
N ALA A 34 -13.73 5.12 9.92
CA ALA A 34 -12.75 5.71 10.82
C ALA A 34 -12.52 7.21 10.58
N VAL A 35 -12.86 7.74 9.39
CA VAL A 35 -12.96 9.20 9.16
C VAL A 35 -14.15 9.80 9.93
N VAL A 36 -15.19 9.01 10.22
CA VAL A 36 -16.43 9.47 10.86
C VAL A 36 -16.46 9.20 12.36
N ILE A 37 -15.81 8.13 12.82
CA ILE A 37 -15.77 7.69 14.21
C ILE A 37 -14.32 7.39 14.48
N GLY A 38 -13.62 8.11 15.36
CA GLY A 38 -12.18 7.97 15.62
C GLY A 38 -11.71 6.64 16.23
N LYS A 39 -12.22 5.51 15.74
CA LYS A 39 -11.95 4.12 16.11
C LYS A 39 -11.28 3.38 14.93
N ARG A 40 -10.04 3.75 14.63
CA ARG A 40 -9.06 2.75 14.16
C ARG A 40 -7.82 2.94 15.01
N ALA A 41 -7.25 1.80 15.44
CA ALA A 41 -6.13 1.60 16.36
C ALA A 41 -5.52 2.87 16.98
N GLU A 42 -5.58 2.91 18.31
CA GLU A 42 -5.41 4.03 19.26
C GLU A 42 -4.12 4.89 19.19
N THR A 43 -3.36 4.92 18.10
CA THR A 43 -1.99 5.51 18.11
C THR A 43 -1.65 6.53 17.02
N LEU A 44 -2.52 6.83 16.04
CA LEU A 44 -2.27 7.92 15.08
C LEU A 44 -2.75 9.31 15.61
N PRO A 45 -1.99 10.41 15.38
CA PRO A 45 -2.25 11.73 15.94
C PRO A 45 -3.60 12.28 15.48
N VAL A 46 -4.43 12.65 16.48
CA VAL A 46 -5.84 13.06 16.33
C VAL A 46 -6.04 14.17 15.30
N GLU A 47 -5.07 15.08 15.18
CA GLU A 47 -5.15 16.27 14.31
C GLU A 47 -4.90 15.98 12.82
N ALA A 48 -4.17 14.90 12.48
CA ALA A 48 -3.88 14.53 11.08
C ALA A 48 -4.84 13.45 10.51
N ARG A 49 -5.75 12.91 11.35
CA ARG A 49 -6.64 11.80 11.02
C ARG A 49 -7.46 11.98 9.73
N PRO A 50 -8.10 13.12 9.43
CA PRO A 50 -8.97 13.20 8.25
C PRO A 50 -8.19 13.18 6.92
N MET A 51 -7.06 13.88 6.82
CA MET A 51 -6.25 13.85 5.59
C MET A 51 -5.50 12.51 5.44
N LEU A 52 -4.93 11.99 6.52
CA LEU A 52 -4.24 10.70 6.52
C LEU A 52 -5.20 9.57 6.13
N ASN A 53 -6.37 9.49 6.77
CA ASN A 53 -7.38 8.47 6.46
C ASN A 53 -7.88 8.61 5.02
N ARG A 54 -8.00 9.84 4.49
CA ARG A 54 -8.38 10.05 3.09
C ARG A 54 -7.33 9.50 2.14
N ILE A 55 -6.03 9.68 2.42
CA ILE A 55 -4.96 9.11 1.61
C ILE A 55 -4.97 7.58 1.70
N LEU A 56 -5.13 7.01 2.90
CA LEU A 56 -5.21 5.55 3.06
C LEU A 56 -6.43 4.94 2.36
N ALA A 57 -7.60 5.59 2.47
CA ALA A 57 -8.81 5.19 1.77
C ALA A 57 -8.62 5.27 0.25
N GLN A 58 -7.98 6.33 -0.24
CA GLN A 58 -7.64 6.48 -1.65
C GLN A 58 -6.72 5.34 -2.11
N SER A 59 -5.62 5.08 -1.39
CA SER A 59 -4.71 3.96 -1.70
C SER A 59 -5.45 2.62 -1.73
N THR A 60 -6.40 2.39 -0.83
CA THR A 60 -7.19 1.14 -0.80
C THR A 60 -8.13 1.02 -2.00
N ALA A 61 -8.75 2.14 -2.40
CA ALA A 61 -9.57 2.19 -3.60
C ALA A 61 -8.72 1.95 -4.87
N ASP A 62 -7.50 2.51 -4.92
CA ASP A 62 -6.55 2.26 -6.00
C ASP A 62 -6.11 0.78 -6.05
N PHE A 63 -5.85 0.14 -4.89
CA PHE A 63 -5.58 -1.30 -4.81
C PHE A 63 -6.74 -2.13 -5.37
N LEU A 64 -7.97 -1.77 -5.02
CA LEU A 64 -9.17 -2.43 -5.52
C LEU A 64 -9.33 -2.25 -7.03
N ALA A 65 -9.08 -1.04 -7.55
CA ALA A 65 -9.11 -0.76 -8.98
C ALA A 65 -8.05 -1.55 -9.77
N VAL A 66 -6.86 -1.75 -9.22
CA VAL A 66 -5.82 -2.61 -9.80
C VAL A 66 -6.23 -4.08 -9.76
N THR A 67 -6.80 -4.52 -8.63
CA THR A 67 -7.33 -5.88 -8.46
C THR A 67 -8.38 -6.23 -9.52
N SER A 68 -9.26 -5.29 -9.85
CA SER A 68 -10.37 -5.49 -10.79
C SER A 68 -9.99 -5.36 -12.27
N GLN A 69 -8.83 -4.80 -12.60
CA GLN A 69 -8.42 -4.56 -14.00
C GLN A 69 -7.29 -5.49 -14.44
N SER A 70 -6.08 -5.25 -13.93
CA SER A 70 -4.86 -5.96 -14.30
C SER A 70 -3.90 -5.98 -13.11
N PRO A 71 -4.04 -6.96 -12.20
CA PRO A 71 -3.26 -6.98 -10.98
C PRO A 71 -1.81 -7.33 -11.29
N SER A 72 -0.89 -6.41 -10.99
CA SER A 72 0.55 -6.65 -11.13
C SER A 72 1.29 -6.08 -9.92
N LYS A 73 2.39 -6.74 -9.51
CA LYS A 73 3.21 -6.26 -8.36
C LYS A 73 3.63 -4.81 -8.54
N GLU A 74 4.05 -4.44 -9.75
CA GLU A 74 4.44 -3.08 -10.08
C GLU A 74 3.31 -2.06 -9.92
N ALA A 75 2.06 -2.43 -10.28
CA ALA A 75 0.91 -1.54 -10.09
C ALA A 75 0.64 -1.31 -8.60
N TYR A 76 0.66 -2.36 -7.78
CA TYR A 76 0.51 -2.22 -6.32
C TYR A 76 1.65 -1.43 -5.70
N PHE A 77 2.90 -1.71 -6.08
CA PHE A 77 4.07 -0.97 -5.59
C PHE A 77 4.02 0.51 -5.95
N LYS A 78 3.58 0.87 -7.16
CA LYS A 78 3.36 2.29 -7.52
C LYS A 78 2.34 2.97 -6.60
N ILE A 79 1.27 2.28 -6.21
CA ILE A 79 0.28 2.83 -5.28
C ILE A 79 0.89 2.99 -3.88
N VAL A 80 1.63 1.98 -3.41
CA VAL A 80 2.36 2.05 -2.13
C VAL A 80 3.33 3.24 -2.14
N ASP A 81 4.20 3.36 -3.14
CA ASP A 81 5.18 4.44 -3.27
C ASP A 81 4.49 5.82 -3.31
N ALA A 82 3.40 5.97 -4.08
CA ALA A 82 2.65 7.21 -4.14
C ALA A 82 2.00 7.57 -2.78
N GLY A 83 1.45 6.57 -2.10
CA GLY A 83 0.83 6.72 -0.80
C GLY A 83 1.83 7.08 0.30
N LEU A 84 2.94 6.37 0.38
CA LEU A 84 4.03 6.64 1.32
C LEU A 84 4.62 8.04 1.11
N ASN A 85 4.86 8.46 -0.13
CA ASN A 85 5.35 9.81 -0.42
C ASN A 85 4.40 10.93 0.05
N ARG A 86 3.09 10.72 -0.10
CA ARG A 86 2.07 11.68 0.39
C ARG A 86 1.98 11.71 1.92
N LEU A 87 2.23 10.58 2.56
CA LEU A 87 2.15 10.43 4.02
C LEU A 87 3.46 10.79 4.72
N ASN A 88 4.59 10.76 4.03
CA ASN A 88 5.91 11.08 4.58
C ASN A 88 5.96 12.44 5.32
N PRO A 89 5.50 13.56 4.74
CA PRO A 89 5.48 14.85 5.47
C PRO A 89 4.48 14.88 6.64
N MET A 90 3.52 13.96 6.68
CA MET A 90 2.50 13.86 7.74
C MET A 90 2.94 12.95 8.89
N ALA A 91 3.69 11.89 8.59
CA ALA A 91 4.19 10.89 9.53
C ALA A 91 5.50 11.35 10.20
N LYS A 92 5.38 12.29 11.14
CA LYS A 92 6.54 12.93 11.78
C LYS A 92 7.26 12.00 12.75
N SER A 93 6.51 11.12 13.44
CA SER A 93 7.03 10.21 14.45
C SER A 93 7.36 8.84 13.86
N LEU A 94 8.27 8.11 14.51
CA LEU A 94 8.54 6.71 14.16
C LEU A 94 7.25 5.87 14.24
N GLU A 95 6.46 6.09 15.28
CA GLU A 95 5.19 5.40 15.51
C GLU A 95 4.21 5.63 14.34
N ASP A 96 4.06 6.89 13.89
CA ASP A 96 3.25 7.24 12.70
C ASP A 96 3.70 6.46 11.46
N ARG A 97 5.02 6.37 11.25
CA ARG A 97 5.57 5.69 10.09
C ARG A 97 5.40 4.17 10.16
N GLN A 98 5.59 3.58 11.34
CA GLN A 98 5.33 2.16 11.58
C GLN A 98 3.87 1.80 11.33
N GLN A 99 2.94 2.67 11.71
CA GLN A 99 1.51 2.43 11.47
C GLN A 99 1.13 2.52 10.01
N VAL A 100 1.63 3.53 9.30
CA VAL A 100 1.43 3.63 7.85
C VAL A 100 2.05 2.43 7.15
N ALA A 101 3.26 2.01 7.53
CA ALA A 101 3.91 0.83 6.98
C ALA A 101 3.08 -0.44 7.22
N ALA A 102 2.62 -0.67 8.44
CA ALA A 102 1.76 -1.80 8.78
C ALA A 102 0.43 -1.80 8.00
N TYR A 103 -0.13 -0.62 7.71
CA TYR A 103 -1.31 -0.51 6.87
C TYR A 103 -1.07 -1.02 5.44
N TYR A 104 0.02 -0.58 4.81
CA TYR A 104 0.36 -1.04 3.47
C TYR A 104 0.82 -2.50 3.44
N GLU A 105 1.41 -3.00 4.53
CA GLU A 105 1.71 -4.43 4.69
C GLU A 105 0.45 -5.28 4.67
N ASP A 106 -0.59 -4.88 5.43
CA ASP A 106 -1.90 -5.54 5.41
C ASP A 106 -2.54 -5.51 4.02
N LEU A 107 -2.45 -4.37 3.30
CA LEU A 107 -2.94 -4.28 1.92
C LEU A 107 -2.20 -5.22 0.96
N LEU A 108 -0.88 -5.34 1.10
CA LEU A 108 -0.06 -6.24 0.30
C LEU A 108 -0.36 -7.71 0.60
N ASP A 109 -0.51 -8.08 1.89
CA ASP A 109 -0.95 -9.41 2.31
C ASP A 109 -2.31 -9.77 1.70
N ILE A 110 -3.28 -8.85 1.74
CA ILE A 110 -4.61 -9.05 1.18
C ILE A 110 -4.56 -9.42 -0.30
N VAL A 111 -3.68 -8.79 -1.08
CA VAL A 111 -3.52 -9.05 -2.52
C VAL A 111 -2.53 -10.17 -2.84
N GLY A 112 -1.98 -10.85 -1.82
CA GLY A 112 -1.06 -11.98 -1.98
C GLY A 112 0.37 -11.57 -2.32
N ILE A 113 0.83 -10.41 -1.83
CA ILE A 113 2.22 -9.95 -1.96
C ILE A 113 2.90 -10.05 -0.60
N ASP A 114 3.73 -11.07 -0.41
CA ASP A 114 4.45 -11.33 0.84
C ASP A 114 5.59 -10.36 1.14
N SER A 115 5.96 -9.49 0.20
CA SER A 115 7.11 -8.61 0.35
C SER A 115 6.93 -7.27 -0.35
N SER A 116 7.21 -6.20 0.38
CA SER A 116 7.19 -4.83 -0.13
C SER A 116 8.49 -4.41 -0.85
N ASP A 117 9.45 -5.35 -0.98
CA ASP A 117 10.73 -5.14 -1.67
C ASP A 117 11.49 -3.93 -1.09
N GLY A 118 11.48 -3.82 0.24
CA GLY A 118 12.21 -2.80 0.99
C GLY A 118 11.51 -1.44 1.13
N ARG A 119 10.35 -1.23 0.50
CA ARG A 119 9.64 0.07 0.50
C ARG A 119 9.13 0.47 1.88
N LEU A 120 8.50 -0.47 2.58
CA LEU A 120 7.97 -0.24 3.93
C LEU A 120 9.06 0.02 4.96
N PRO A 121 10.11 -0.83 5.09
CA PRO A 121 11.20 -0.55 6.04
C PRO A 121 11.93 0.77 5.72
N ALA A 122 12.19 1.08 4.44
CA ALA A 122 12.80 2.35 4.06
C ALA A 122 12.00 3.57 4.55
N PHE A 123 10.67 3.53 4.37
CA PHE A 123 9.79 4.58 4.87
C PHE A 123 9.81 4.71 6.40
N VAL A 124 9.82 3.59 7.13
CA VAL A 124 9.90 3.60 8.60
C VAL A 124 11.19 4.26 9.08
N GLU A 125 12.32 3.93 8.44
CA GLU A 125 13.65 4.47 8.75
C GLU A 125 13.80 5.97 8.44
N ASN A 126 12.76 6.63 7.91
CA ASN A 126 12.84 7.99 7.33
C ASN A 126 13.90 8.12 6.25
N ASN A 127 14.37 6.99 5.72
CA ASN A 127 15.20 7.04 4.55
C ASN A 127 14.20 7.28 3.42
N PRO A 128 14.20 8.45 2.75
CA PRO A 128 13.48 8.52 1.49
C PRO A 128 13.90 7.28 0.71
N VAL A 129 12.96 6.60 0.06
CA VAL A 129 13.28 5.61 -0.98
C VAL A 129 14.06 6.37 -2.04
N ALA A 130 15.34 6.58 -1.74
CA ALA A 130 16.28 7.31 -2.52
C ALA A 130 16.38 6.46 -3.77
N ALA A 131 16.00 7.08 -4.88
CA ALA A 131 16.40 6.71 -6.21
C ALA A 131 17.66 5.84 -6.13
N LYS A 132 17.52 4.55 -6.49
CA LYS A 132 18.70 3.74 -6.82
C LYS A 132 19.52 4.57 -7.80
N GLN A 133 20.62 5.14 -7.32
CA GLN A 133 21.75 5.52 -8.17
C GLN A 133 22.51 4.25 -8.53
#